data_AF-A0A7X0YXJ6-F1
#
_entry.id   AF-A0A7X0YXJ6-F1
#
_cell.length_a   1.000
_cell.length_b   1.000
_cell.length_c   1.000
_cell.angle_alpha   90.00
_cell.angle_beta   90.00
_cell.angle_gamma   90.00
#
_symmetry.space_group_name_H-M   'P 1'
#
loop_
_entity.id
_entity.type
_entity.pdbx_description
1 polymer ?
#
loop_
_entity_poly.entity_id
_entity_poly.type
_entity_poly.pdbx_seq_one_letter_code
_entity_poly.pdbx_strand_id
1 'polypeptide(L)'
;MSVWLRGRKPASEHSIAAWEQEHELVLPTLYKELLSIHDGGLLAKNHFSVSEPTSYGLADAEIYTLAGLAELQMAIPQEDDVDLPGRQVYFHRDGDRYIGLDYQTDAPRVIYVDFETLQTLVVAESFAAFMDSLYFSPFPVESVPRYPLVKVEQMLALANVAKTLQILELLEDCEDKSWYLARIDGLLHSEESPYQQIGVTLLENQIFYFRRKLDESRVTAMLEWLESQHIWPEKVAELRKEWED
;
A
#
# COMPACT_ATOMS: atom_id res chain seq x y z
N MET A 1 5.00 -16.63 10.51
CA MET A 1 4.05 -15.54 10.21
C MET A 1 4.07 -15.32 8.72
N SER A 2 2.91 -15.08 8.10
CA SER A 2 2.86 -14.71 6.68
C SER A 2 3.62 -13.39 6.48
N VAL A 3 4.40 -13.27 5.42
CA VAL A 3 5.08 -12.01 5.06
C VAL A 3 4.09 -10.95 4.57
N TRP A 4 2.89 -11.40 4.17
CA TRP A 4 1.84 -10.59 3.56
C TRP A 4 0.75 -10.23 4.56
N LEU A 5 0.31 -8.97 4.53
CA LEU A 5 -0.95 -8.53 5.14
C LEU A 5 -2.10 -8.75 4.18
N ARG A 6 -1.89 -8.40 2.91
CA ARG A 6 -2.82 -8.54 1.81
C ARG A 6 -2.01 -8.77 0.55
N GLY A 7 -2.49 -9.61 -0.34
CA GLY A 7 -1.83 -9.83 -1.62
C GLY A 7 -2.84 -10.08 -2.73
N ARG A 8 -2.36 -9.93 -3.96
CA ARG A 8 -3.15 -10.20 -5.16
C ARG A 8 -3.18 -11.69 -5.45
N LYS A 9 -3.90 -12.07 -6.51
CA LYS A 9 -3.94 -13.46 -6.96
C LYS A 9 -2.52 -13.95 -7.26
N PRO A 10 -2.20 -15.22 -6.96
CA PRO A 10 -0.92 -15.81 -7.31
C PRO A 10 -0.55 -15.62 -8.79
N ALA A 11 0.72 -15.38 -9.07
CA ALA A 11 1.27 -15.53 -10.41
C ALA A 11 1.39 -17.02 -10.74
N SER A 12 1.14 -17.37 -12.00
CA SER A 12 1.40 -18.74 -12.48
C SER A 12 2.87 -18.92 -12.80
N GLU A 13 3.39 -20.15 -12.68
CA GLU A 13 4.76 -20.48 -13.11
C GLU A 13 5.01 -20.06 -14.57
N HIS A 14 4.00 -20.23 -15.42
CA HIS A 14 4.07 -19.81 -16.82
C HIS A 14 4.23 -18.29 -16.97
N SER A 15 3.49 -17.49 -16.18
CA SER A 15 3.59 -16.03 -16.18
C SER A 15 4.95 -15.55 -15.70
N ILE A 16 5.50 -16.19 -14.66
CA ILE A 16 6.84 -15.88 -14.13
C ILE A 16 7.90 -16.20 -15.19
N ALA A 17 7.85 -17.40 -15.79
CA ALA A 17 8.80 -17.80 -16.83
C ALA A 17 8.71 -16.92 -18.08
N ALA A 18 7.49 -16.51 -18.48
CA ALA A 18 7.29 -15.60 -19.59
C ALA A 18 7.92 -14.22 -19.32
N TRP A 19 7.75 -13.68 -18.10
CA TRP A 19 8.38 -12.43 -17.68
C TRP A 19 9.92 -12.54 -17.70
N GLU A 20 10.47 -13.61 -17.13
CA GLU A 20 11.92 -13.87 -17.14
C GLU A 20 12.48 -13.98 -18.57
N GLN A 21 11.74 -14.64 -19.47
CA GLN A 21 12.13 -14.78 -20.88
C GLN A 21 12.03 -13.45 -21.65
N GLU A 22 10.95 -12.71 -21.48
CA GLU A 22 10.73 -11.41 -22.13
C GLU A 22 11.84 -10.42 -21.75
N HIS A 23 12.26 -10.49 -20.50
CA HIS A 23 13.24 -9.58 -19.95
C HIS A 23 14.65 -10.16 -19.91
N GLU A 24 14.91 -11.36 -20.40
CA GLU A 24 16.25 -11.98 -20.39
C GLU A 24 16.94 -11.90 -19.00
N LEU A 25 16.17 -12.12 -17.93
CA LEU A 25 16.62 -12.03 -16.53
C LEU A 25 16.00 -13.15 -15.70
N VAL A 26 16.69 -13.58 -14.65
CA VAL A 26 16.17 -14.55 -13.69
C VAL A 26 15.86 -13.86 -12.37
N LEU A 27 14.61 -13.93 -11.93
CA LEU A 27 14.18 -13.43 -10.62
C LEU A 27 14.74 -14.33 -9.50
N PRO A 28 15.07 -13.76 -8.33
CA PRO A 28 15.52 -14.54 -7.18
C PRO A 28 14.52 -15.63 -6.81
N THR A 29 14.99 -16.80 -6.39
CA THR A 29 14.14 -17.96 -6.05
C THR A 29 13.05 -17.60 -5.06
N LEU A 30 13.39 -16.94 -3.95
CA LEU A 30 12.41 -16.52 -2.95
C LEU A 30 11.41 -15.50 -3.53
N TYR A 31 11.82 -14.63 -4.46
CA TYR A 31 10.90 -13.69 -5.10
C TYR A 31 9.82 -14.45 -5.89
N LYS A 32 10.22 -15.48 -6.65
CA LYS A 32 9.28 -16.33 -7.40
C LYS A 32 8.35 -17.12 -6.48
N GLU A 33 8.87 -17.65 -5.38
CA GLU A 33 8.06 -18.33 -4.36
C GLU A 33 6.99 -17.39 -3.79
N LEU A 34 7.36 -16.13 -3.50
CA LEU A 34 6.42 -15.12 -3.03
C LEU A 34 5.36 -14.75 -4.08
N LEU A 35 5.74 -14.60 -5.36
CA LEU A 35 4.82 -14.35 -6.47
C LEU A 35 3.79 -15.47 -6.65
N SER A 36 4.20 -16.73 -6.45
CA SER A 36 3.33 -17.91 -6.49
C SER A 36 2.35 -17.99 -5.31
N ILE A 37 2.50 -17.15 -4.28
CA ILE A 37 1.53 -16.98 -3.19
C ILE A 37 0.67 -15.74 -3.46
N HIS A 38 1.31 -14.62 -3.77
CA HIS A 38 0.67 -13.36 -4.12
C HIS A 38 1.51 -12.62 -5.17
N ASP A 39 0.90 -12.28 -6.31
CA ASP A 39 1.53 -11.46 -7.35
C ASP A 39 1.60 -9.98 -6.92
N GLY A 40 2.39 -9.70 -5.89
CA GLY A 40 2.48 -8.42 -5.21
C GLY A 40 1.40 -8.18 -4.15
N GLY A 41 1.65 -7.20 -3.29
CA GLY A 41 0.81 -6.93 -2.13
C GLY A 41 1.46 -6.08 -1.05
N LEU A 42 0.76 -5.96 0.07
CA LEU A 42 1.17 -5.26 1.28
C LEU A 42 1.98 -6.19 2.19
N LEU A 43 3.12 -5.72 2.66
CA LEU A 43 4.00 -6.45 3.58
C LEU A 43 3.63 -6.19 5.04
N ALA A 44 3.78 -7.21 5.89
CA ALA A 44 3.55 -7.10 7.34
C ALA A 44 4.71 -6.42 8.09
N LYS A 45 5.93 -6.57 7.58
CA LYS A 45 7.12 -5.83 8.02
C LYS A 45 7.30 -4.64 7.09
N ASN A 46 7.78 -3.52 7.62
CA ASN A 46 7.71 -2.25 6.92
C ASN A 46 8.98 -1.37 6.95
N HIS A 47 10.05 -1.87 7.56
CA HIS A 47 11.34 -1.19 7.62
C HIS A 47 12.48 -2.18 7.44
N PHE A 48 13.65 -1.65 7.10
CA PHE A 48 14.93 -2.34 7.14
C PHE A 48 16.03 -1.35 7.53
N SER A 49 17.09 -1.85 8.15
CA SER A 49 18.22 -1.03 8.56
C SER A 49 19.14 -0.77 7.38
N VAL A 50 19.77 0.40 7.36
CA VAL A 50 20.83 0.75 6.40
C VAL A 50 22.19 0.81 7.12
N SER A 51 23.26 0.44 6.42
CA SER A 51 24.63 0.44 6.97
C SER A 51 25.20 1.84 7.18
N GLU A 52 24.73 2.79 6.37
CA GLU A 52 25.06 4.21 6.44
C GLU A 52 23.75 5.00 6.46
N PRO A 53 23.70 6.17 7.12
CA PRO A 53 22.48 6.96 7.18
C PRO A 53 21.92 7.27 5.79
N THR A 54 20.60 7.25 5.66
CA THR A 54 19.94 7.73 4.45
C THR A 54 20.26 9.21 4.21
N SER A 55 19.93 9.71 3.02
CA SER A 55 19.97 11.13 2.66
C SER A 55 19.29 12.06 3.69
N TYR A 56 18.34 11.53 4.45
CA TYR A 56 17.60 12.21 5.52
C TYR A 56 18.21 12.01 6.93
N GLY A 57 19.36 11.35 7.03
CA GLY A 57 20.06 11.06 8.29
C GLY A 57 19.42 9.93 9.11
N LEU A 58 18.58 9.09 8.51
CA LEU A 58 17.91 7.98 9.18
C LEU A 58 18.74 6.70 9.13
N ALA A 59 18.69 5.88 10.17
CA ALA A 59 19.40 4.59 10.24
C ALA A 59 18.62 3.43 9.60
N ASP A 60 17.45 3.73 9.08
CA ASP A 60 16.51 2.78 8.50
C ASP A 60 15.76 3.43 7.33
N ALA A 61 15.23 2.57 6.47
CA ALA A 61 14.40 2.95 5.34
C ALA A 61 13.12 2.11 5.32
N GLU A 62 12.12 2.65 4.64
CA GLU A 62 10.76 2.14 4.64
C GLU A 62 10.52 1.24 3.42
N ILE A 63 9.70 0.21 3.62
CA ILE A 63 9.11 -0.60 2.56
C ILE A 63 7.70 -0.98 3.01
N TYR A 64 6.71 -1.01 2.13
CA TYR A 64 5.37 -1.44 2.56
C TYR A 64 4.64 -2.30 1.53
N THR A 65 5.21 -2.43 0.34
CA THR A 65 4.73 -3.31 -0.71
C THR A 65 5.86 -4.12 -1.30
N LEU A 66 5.50 -5.25 -1.90
CA LEU A 66 6.33 -5.93 -2.89
C LEU A 66 5.56 -5.93 -4.21
N ALA A 67 6.22 -5.53 -5.29
CA ALA A 67 5.64 -5.49 -6.62
C ALA A 67 5.32 -6.89 -7.16
N GLY A 68 4.19 -7.00 -7.85
CA GLY A 68 3.92 -8.13 -8.74
C GLY A 68 4.63 -7.98 -10.09
N LEU A 69 4.52 -8.99 -10.95
CA LEU A 69 5.18 -9.01 -12.27
C LEU A 69 4.86 -7.76 -13.10
N ALA A 70 3.61 -7.32 -13.11
CA ALA A 70 3.15 -6.15 -13.87
C ALA A 70 3.58 -4.80 -13.26
N GLU A 71 4.09 -4.80 -12.03
CA GLU A 71 4.52 -3.61 -11.30
C GLU A 71 6.04 -3.50 -11.18
N LEU A 72 6.79 -4.53 -11.59
CA LEU A 72 8.25 -4.46 -11.65
C LEU A 72 8.67 -3.38 -12.65
N GLN A 73 9.59 -2.52 -12.22
CA GLN A 73 10.06 -1.40 -13.04
C GLN A 73 11.53 -1.63 -13.39
N MET A 74 11.85 -1.62 -14.69
CA MET A 74 13.23 -1.69 -15.19
C MET A 74 13.65 -0.43 -15.96
N ALA A 75 12.72 0.50 -16.09
CA ALA A 75 12.94 1.80 -16.67
C ALA A 75 12.12 2.79 -15.84
N ILE A 76 12.79 3.78 -15.26
CA ILE A 76 12.14 4.84 -14.49
C ILE A 76 12.54 6.20 -15.06
N PRO A 77 11.68 7.24 -14.97
CA PRO A 77 11.98 8.54 -15.55
C PRO A 77 13.28 9.18 -15.05
N GLN A 78 13.68 8.87 -13.81
CA GLN A 78 14.89 9.42 -13.18
C GLN A 78 16.20 8.87 -13.76
N GLU A 79 16.16 7.73 -14.48
CA GLU A 79 17.35 7.15 -15.12
C GLU A 79 17.81 7.97 -16.34
N ASP A 80 16.97 8.85 -16.91
CA ASP A 80 17.37 9.78 -17.97
C ASP A 80 18.42 10.81 -17.46
N ASP A 81 18.40 11.12 -16.17
CA ASP A 81 19.30 12.09 -15.53
C ASP A 81 20.48 11.42 -14.82
N VAL A 82 20.30 10.20 -14.28
CA VAL A 82 21.34 9.46 -13.55
C VAL A 82 21.35 7.99 -13.92
N ASP A 83 22.38 7.59 -14.64
CA ASP A 83 22.62 6.21 -15.06
C ASP A 83 23.29 5.40 -13.93
N LEU A 84 22.65 4.30 -13.53
CA LEU A 84 23.20 3.35 -12.57
C LEU A 84 23.86 2.17 -13.30
N PRO A 85 25.07 1.74 -12.90
CA PRO A 85 25.74 0.64 -13.57
C PRO A 85 24.99 -0.68 -13.38
N GLY A 86 24.80 -1.42 -14.47
CA GLY A 86 24.13 -2.72 -14.47
C GLY A 86 22.68 -2.63 -14.92
N ARG A 87 21.90 -3.67 -14.65
CA ARG A 87 20.47 -3.67 -14.91
C ARG A 87 19.69 -3.73 -13.61
N GLN A 88 18.71 -2.85 -13.46
CA GLN A 88 17.95 -2.72 -12.24
C GLN A 88 16.52 -3.22 -12.46
N VAL A 89 15.98 -3.86 -11.42
CA VAL A 89 14.58 -4.26 -11.37
C VAL A 89 14.01 -3.78 -10.05
N TYR A 90 13.32 -2.64 -10.05
CA TYR A 90 12.70 -2.07 -8.86
C TYR A 90 11.38 -2.77 -8.55
N PHE A 91 11.21 -3.10 -7.26
CA PHE A 91 10.02 -3.78 -6.75
C PHE A 91 9.28 -2.98 -5.68
N HIS A 92 9.81 -1.81 -5.31
CA HIS A 92 9.15 -0.89 -4.40
C HIS A 92 9.56 0.55 -4.72
N ARG A 93 8.61 1.48 -4.51
CA ARG A 93 8.79 2.93 -4.71
C ARG A 93 8.01 3.72 -3.66
N ASP A 94 8.68 4.73 -3.09
CA ASP A 94 8.09 5.76 -2.25
C ASP A 94 8.64 7.15 -2.62
N GLY A 95 7.89 7.88 -3.45
CA GLY A 95 8.35 9.14 -4.05
C GLY A 95 9.49 8.91 -5.04
N ASP A 96 10.64 9.53 -4.79
CA ASP A 96 11.89 9.35 -5.55
C ASP A 96 12.82 8.31 -4.94
N ARG A 97 12.33 7.55 -3.94
CA ARG A 97 13.07 6.46 -3.29
C ARG A 97 12.60 5.12 -3.84
N TYR A 98 13.55 4.29 -4.21
CA TYR A 98 13.32 2.99 -4.84
C TYR A 98 14.07 1.89 -4.11
N ILE A 99 13.52 0.69 -4.14
CA ILE A 99 14.20 -0.53 -3.73
C ILE A 99 14.14 -1.51 -4.89
N GLY A 100 15.29 -2.06 -5.25
CA GLY A 100 15.40 -2.90 -6.43
C GLY A 100 16.49 -3.95 -6.35
N LEU A 101 16.44 -4.84 -7.32
CA LEU A 101 17.47 -5.84 -7.61
C LEU A 101 18.50 -5.22 -8.55
N ASP A 102 19.77 -5.34 -8.20
CA ASP A 102 20.90 -4.86 -9.02
C ASP A 102 21.64 -6.04 -9.64
N TYR A 103 21.49 -6.20 -10.96
CA TYR A 103 22.06 -7.29 -11.76
C TYR A 103 23.41 -6.93 -12.38
N GLN A 104 24.35 -6.42 -11.58
CA GLN A 104 25.75 -6.35 -12.00
C GLN A 104 26.38 -7.76 -12.12
N THR A 105 25.78 -8.76 -11.48
CA THR A 105 26.09 -10.18 -11.64
C THR A 105 24.79 -10.98 -11.77
N ASP A 106 24.90 -12.27 -12.13
CA ASP A 106 23.73 -13.17 -12.22
C ASP A 106 23.01 -13.37 -10.88
N ALA A 107 23.71 -13.13 -9.76
CA ALA A 107 23.13 -13.13 -8.41
C ALA A 107 22.87 -11.68 -8.00
N PRO A 108 21.62 -11.16 -8.10
CA PRO A 108 21.36 -9.77 -7.81
C PRO A 108 21.42 -9.49 -6.31
N ARG A 109 22.04 -8.36 -5.97
CA ARG A 109 21.94 -7.75 -4.64
C ARG A 109 20.71 -6.85 -4.57
N VAL A 110 20.30 -6.48 -3.36
CA VAL A 110 19.22 -5.49 -3.15
C VAL A 110 19.84 -4.12 -2.89
N ILE A 111 19.37 -3.12 -3.62
CA ILE A 111 19.78 -1.72 -3.47
C ILE A 111 18.61 -0.85 -3.03
N TYR A 112 18.92 0.16 -2.23
CA TYR A 112 18.09 1.34 -2.01
C TYR A 112 18.68 2.49 -2.84
N VAL A 113 17.83 3.21 -3.55
CA VAL A 113 18.22 4.38 -4.35
C VAL A 113 17.31 5.54 -4.00
N ASP A 114 17.90 6.68 -3.71
CA ASP A 114 17.23 7.97 -3.57
C ASP A 114 17.66 8.88 -4.72
N PHE A 115 16.78 9.07 -5.70
CA PHE A 115 17.08 9.88 -6.89
C PHE A 115 16.97 11.39 -6.63
N GLU A 116 16.38 11.83 -5.52
CA GLU A 116 16.38 13.25 -5.16
C GLU A 116 17.78 13.69 -4.72
N THR A 117 18.50 12.80 -4.03
CA THR A 117 19.82 13.09 -3.43
C THR A 117 20.97 12.30 -4.06
N LEU A 118 20.68 11.45 -5.05
CA LEU A 118 21.61 10.59 -5.76
C LEU A 118 22.37 9.61 -4.84
N GLN A 119 21.70 9.17 -3.77
CA GLN A 119 22.27 8.19 -2.86
C GLN A 119 21.88 6.77 -3.31
N THR A 120 22.89 5.91 -3.45
CA THR A 120 22.70 4.47 -3.69
C THR A 120 23.36 3.68 -2.59
N LEU A 121 22.60 2.80 -1.93
CA LEU A 121 23.06 1.93 -0.86
C LEU A 121 22.81 0.47 -1.22
N VAL A 122 23.79 -0.40 -1.00
CA VAL A 122 23.55 -1.85 -1.00
C VAL A 122 22.96 -2.22 0.36
N VAL A 123 21.73 -2.74 0.37
CA VAL A 123 20.99 -3.01 1.60
C VAL A 123 20.94 -4.50 1.93
N ALA A 124 21.19 -5.37 0.96
CA ALA A 124 21.43 -6.80 1.19
C ALA A 124 22.16 -7.46 0.02
N GLU A 125 22.95 -8.49 0.30
CA GLU A 125 23.67 -9.29 -0.72
C GLU A 125 22.75 -10.22 -1.53
N SER A 126 21.50 -10.41 -1.10
CA SER A 126 20.50 -11.20 -1.84
C SER A 126 19.09 -10.80 -1.41
N PHE A 127 18.11 -11.11 -2.26
CA PHE A 127 16.70 -10.89 -1.91
C PHE A 127 16.26 -11.67 -0.65
N ALA A 128 16.76 -12.88 -0.43
CA ALA A 128 16.46 -13.65 0.78
C ALA A 128 16.98 -12.94 2.04
N ALA A 129 18.24 -12.50 2.02
CA ALA A 129 18.82 -11.74 3.13
C ALA A 129 18.07 -10.42 3.40
N PHE A 130 17.60 -9.75 2.34
CA PHE A 130 16.75 -8.56 2.47
C PHE A 130 15.44 -8.87 3.19
N MET A 131 14.70 -9.90 2.74
CA MET A 131 13.43 -10.28 3.36
C MET A 131 13.58 -10.68 4.83
N ASP A 132 14.68 -11.34 5.19
CA ASP A 132 14.99 -11.71 6.57
C ASP A 132 15.32 -10.49 7.45
N SER A 133 15.94 -9.46 6.87
CA SER A 133 16.31 -8.21 7.55
C SER A 133 15.11 -7.31 7.89
N LEU A 134 13.99 -7.48 7.19
CA LEU A 134 12.82 -6.63 7.38
C LEU A 134 12.31 -6.73 8.83
N TYR A 135 11.80 -5.62 9.37
CA TYR A 135 11.14 -5.58 10.67
C TYR A 135 9.93 -4.63 10.64
N PHE A 136 9.10 -4.69 11.67
CA PHE A 136 7.95 -3.80 11.81
C PHE A 136 8.29 -2.65 12.77
N SER A 137 7.98 -1.43 12.34
CA SER A 137 7.97 -0.22 13.15
C SER A 137 6.72 0.60 12.81
N PRO A 138 5.91 1.03 13.79
CA PRO A 138 4.66 1.73 13.52
C PRO A 138 4.93 3.14 12.95
N PHE A 139 4.15 3.53 11.94
CA PHE A 139 4.19 4.89 11.43
C PHE A 139 3.41 5.87 12.33
N PRO A 140 3.89 7.11 12.50
CA PRO A 140 3.15 8.19 13.16
C PRO A 140 1.80 8.46 12.50
N VAL A 141 0.70 8.37 13.26
CA VAL A 141 -0.65 8.54 12.67
C VAL A 141 -0.96 9.99 12.37
N GLU A 142 -0.44 10.93 13.15
CA GLU A 142 -0.54 12.36 12.91
C GLU A 142 0.05 12.79 11.55
N SER A 143 0.89 11.96 10.93
CA SER A 143 1.50 12.21 9.63
C SER A 143 0.73 11.61 8.45
N VAL A 144 -0.35 10.86 8.71
CA VAL A 144 -1.20 10.21 7.70
C VAL A 144 -1.61 11.12 6.53
N PRO A 145 -2.02 12.39 6.75
CA PRO A 145 -2.41 13.27 5.63
C PRO A 145 -1.29 13.55 4.62
N ARG A 146 -0.03 13.26 4.97
CA ARG A 146 1.15 13.46 4.12
C ARG A 146 1.65 12.15 3.50
N TYR A 147 1.11 11.01 3.91
CA TYR A 147 1.56 9.72 3.40
C TYR A 147 0.87 9.35 2.10
N PRO A 148 1.58 8.64 1.20
CA PRO A 148 0.93 8.05 0.04
C PRO A 148 -0.12 7.03 0.50
N LEU A 149 -1.26 6.96 -0.21
CA LEU A 149 -2.39 6.10 0.17
C LEU A 149 -1.99 4.62 0.34
N VAL A 150 -1.00 4.14 -0.40
CA VAL A 150 -0.48 2.77 -0.27
C VAL A 150 0.19 2.50 1.09
N LYS A 151 0.86 3.50 1.68
CA LYS A 151 1.40 3.43 3.05
C LYS A 151 0.25 3.44 4.06
N VAL A 152 -0.77 4.27 3.82
CA VAL A 152 -1.99 4.29 4.64
C VAL A 152 -2.72 2.94 4.59
N GLU A 153 -2.79 2.28 3.44
CA GLU A 153 -3.39 0.94 3.30
C GLU A 153 -2.69 -0.10 4.17
N GLN A 154 -1.36 -0.06 4.27
CA GLN A 154 -0.63 -0.91 5.22
C GLN A 154 -1.02 -0.59 6.66
N MET A 155 -1.07 0.69 7.01
CA MET A 155 -1.46 1.13 8.36
C MET A 155 -2.88 0.65 8.71
N LEU A 156 -3.83 0.78 7.78
CA LEU A 156 -5.21 0.31 7.94
C LEU A 156 -5.30 -1.21 8.04
N ALA A 157 -4.46 -1.95 7.32
CA ALA A 157 -4.44 -3.42 7.39
C ALA A 157 -3.92 -3.95 8.74
N LEU A 158 -3.16 -3.14 9.49
CA LEU A 158 -2.66 -3.46 10.83
C LEU A 158 -3.44 -2.79 11.96
N ALA A 159 -4.35 -1.88 11.63
CA ALA A 159 -5.10 -1.08 12.57
C ALA A 159 -6.18 -1.91 13.28
N ASN A 160 -6.45 -1.55 14.54
CA ASN A 160 -7.69 -1.92 15.20
C ASN A 160 -8.76 -0.84 14.96
N VAL A 161 -9.99 -1.10 15.38
CA VAL A 161 -11.16 -0.19 15.24
C VAL A 161 -10.83 1.27 15.58
N ALA A 162 -10.21 1.52 16.75
CA ALA A 162 -9.89 2.87 17.20
C ALA A 162 -8.86 3.56 16.29
N LYS A 163 -7.83 2.82 15.87
CA LYS A 163 -6.79 3.32 14.97
C LYS A 163 -7.32 3.54 13.56
N THR A 164 -8.21 2.67 13.08
CA THR A 164 -8.90 2.81 11.79
C THR A 164 -9.74 4.07 11.75
N LEU A 165 -10.56 4.32 12.79
CA LEU A 165 -11.32 5.56 12.92
C LEU A 165 -10.39 6.78 12.89
N GLN A 166 -9.35 6.79 13.72
CA GLN A 166 -8.39 7.90 13.79
C GLN A 166 -7.73 8.19 12.43
N ILE A 167 -7.31 7.16 11.71
CA ILE A 167 -6.68 7.31 10.38
C ILE A 167 -7.67 7.90 9.38
N LEU A 168 -8.92 7.42 9.35
CA LEU A 168 -9.90 7.89 8.38
C LEU A 168 -10.43 9.28 8.72
N GLU A 169 -10.60 9.63 10.01
CA GLU A 169 -10.91 11.00 10.43
C GLU A 169 -9.85 12.01 9.97
N LEU A 170 -8.56 11.65 10.06
CA LEU A 170 -7.47 12.50 9.53
C LEU A 170 -7.47 12.63 8.00
N LEU A 171 -8.19 11.77 7.30
CA LEU A 171 -8.33 11.76 5.84
C LEU A 171 -9.73 12.18 5.38
N GLU A 172 -10.53 12.79 6.25
CA GLU A 172 -11.91 13.18 5.94
C GLU A 172 -12.02 14.10 4.70
N ASP A 173 -10.97 14.87 4.40
CA ASP A 173 -10.91 15.82 3.29
C ASP A 173 -10.09 15.31 2.10
N CYS A 174 -9.64 14.04 2.11
CA CYS A 174 -8.77 13.50 1.07
C CYS A 174 -9.36 13.67 -0.33
N GLU A 175 -8.51 13.98 -1.30
CA GLU A 175 -8.93 14.28 -2.67
C GLU A 175 -9.57 13.07 -3.36
N ASP A 176 -9.02 11.87 -3.16
CA ASP A 176 -9.57 10.63 -3.72
C ASP A 176 -10.78 10.13 -2.90
N LYS A 177 -11.94 10.74 -3.17
CA LYS A 177 -13.21 10.33 -2.57
C LYS A 177 -13.64 8.93 -2.97
N SER A 178 -13.20 8.43 -4.13
CA SER A 178 -13.50 7.06 -4.55
C SER A 178 -12.79 6.04 -3.67
N TRP A 179 -11.53 6.28 -3.35
CA TRP A 179 -10.77 5.47 -2.40
C TRP A 179 -11.38 5.53 -1.00
N TYR A 180 -11.67 6.74 -0.50
CA TYR A 180 -12.20 6.93 0.85
C TYR A 180 -13.57 6.25 1.05
N LEU A 181 -14.48 6.45 0.10
CA LEU A 181 -15.79 5.77 0.13
C LEU A 181 -15.61 4.25 0.06
N ALA A 182 -14.65 3.72 -0.71
CA ALA A 182 -14.36 2.29 -0.72
C ALA A 182 -13.78 1.76 0.61
N ARG A 183 -13.24 2.62 1.49
CA ARG A 183 -12.86 2.23 2.85
C ARG A 183 -14.08 2.22 3.77
N ILE A 184 -14.92 3.24 3.70
CA ILE A 184 -16.20 3.26 4.42
C ILE A 184 -17.04 2.04 4.06
N ASP A 185 -17.16 1.71 2.77
CA ASP A 185 -17.93 0.56 2.30
C ASP A 185 -17.48 -0.75 2.94
N GLY A 186 -16.16 -0.98 2.98
CA GLY A 186 -15.58 -2.16 3.61
C GLY A 186 -15.83 -2.22 5.12
N LEU A 187 -15.92 -1.08 5.80
CA LEU A 187 -16.26 -1.00 7.22
C LEU A 187 -17.72 -1.34 7.46
N LEU A 188 -18.63 -0.81 6.63
CA LEU A 188 -20.05 -1.11 6.68
C LEU A 188 -20.30 -2.61 6.49
N HIS A 189 -19.62 -3.24 5.54
CA HIS A 189 -19.75 -4.67 5.25
C HIS A 189 -18.92 -5.59 6.16
N SER A 190 -18.26 -5.06 7.18
CA SER A 190 -17.52 -5.89 8.14
C SER A 190 -18.46 -6.78 8.95
N GLU A 191 -18.06 -8.00 9.27
CA GLU A 191 -18.79 -8.89 10.17
C GLU A 191 -18.76 -8.42 11.63
N GLU A 192 -17.82 -7.52 11.95
CA GLU A 192 -17.59 -7.00 13.29
C GLU A 192 -18.34 -5.68 13.50
N SER A 193 -19.36 -5.70 14.36
CA SER A 193 -20.20 -4.54 14.68
C SER A 193 -19.44 -3.24 15.01
N PRO A 194 -18.30 -3.26 15.74
CA PRO A 194 -17.51 -2.04 15.97
C PRO A 194 -17.01 -1.36 14.70
N TYR A 195 -16.67 -2.11 13.65
CA TYR A 195 -16.25 -1.52 12.37
C TYR A 195 -17.44 -0.91 11.62
N GLN A 196 -18.62 -1.54 11.68
CA GLN A 196 -19.84 -1.00 11.09
C GLN A 196 -20.22 0.35 11.72
N GLN A 197 -20.08 0.47 13.05
CA GLN A 197 -20.36 1.71 13.79
C GLN A 197 -19.49 2.88 13.33
N ILE A 198 -18.18 2.67 13.21
CA ILE A 198 -17.29 3.71 12.72
C ILE A 198 -17.53 3.99 11.24
N GLY A 199 -17.91 3.00 10.43
CA GLY A 199 -18.29 3.18 9.03
C GLY A 199 -19.47 4.14 8.87
N VAL A 200 -20.53 4.00 9.69
CA VAL A 200 -21.68 4.91 9.69
C VAL A 200 -21.28 6.32 10.13
N THR A 201 -20.44 6.42 11.18
CA THR A 201 -19.94 7.71 11.67
C THR A 201 -19.14 8.46 10.59
N LEU A 202 -18.28 7.74 9.87
CA LEU A 202 -17.47 8.30 8.79
C LEU A 202 -18.34 8.69 7.58
N LEU A 203 -19.35 7.88 7.23
CA LEU A 203 -20.30 8.18 6.16
C LEU A 203 -21.10 9.45 6.46
N GLU A 204 -21.58 9.60 7.70
CA GLU A 204 -22.27 10.80 8.18
C GLU A 204 -21.44 12.05 7.93
N ASN A 205 -20.19 12.05 8.41
CA ASN A 205 -19.27 13.17 8.21
C ASN A 205 -19.12 13.51 6.72
N GLN A 206 -18.98 12.50 5.86
CA GLN A 206 -18.86 12.73 4.41
C GLN A 206 -20.12 13.34 3.80
N ILE A 207 -21.32 12.86 4.16
CA ILE A 207 -22.59 13.41 3.67
C ILE A 207 -22.74 14.86 4.12
N PHE A 208 -22.45 15.18 5.38
CA PHE A 208 -22.67 16.53 5.92
C PHE A 208 -21.69 17.57 5.38
N TYR A 209 -20.41 17.23 5.24
CA TYR A 209 -19.36 18.21 4.93
C TYR A 209 -18.84 18.13 3.50
N PHE A 210 -19.01 16.98 2.82
CA PHE A 210 -18.37 16.72 1.53
C PHE A 210 -19.34 16.29 0.42
N ARG A 211 -20.66 16.35 0.64
CA ARG A 211 -21.73 15.90 -0.29
C ARG A 211 -21.44 16.13 -1.77
N ARG A 212 -21.06 17.35 -2.13
CA ARG A 212 -20.84 17.80 -3.52
C ARG A 212 -19.68 17.10 -4.23
N LYS A 213 -18.80 16.42 -3.49
CA LYS A 213 -17.63 15.69 -4.02
C LYS A 213 -17.87 14.17 -4.05
N LEU A 214 -18.99 13.68 -3.53
CA LEU A 214 -19.24 12.26 -3.39
C LEU A 214 -19.84 11.67 -4.67
N ASP A 215 -19.53 10.41 -4.93
CA ASP A 215 -20.17 9.63 -5.97
C ASP A 215 -21.60 9.25 -5.52
N GLU A 216 -22.60 9.78 -6.22
CA GLU A 216 -24.00 9.59 -5.86
C GLU A 216 -24.44 8.13 -5.87
N SER A 217 -23.97 7.35 -6.85
CA SER A 217 -24.34 5.94 -6.98
C SER A 217 -23.82 5.12 -5.81
N ARG A 218 -22.58 5.39 -5.36
CA ARG A 218 -21.96 4.69 -4.24
C ARG A 218 -22.62 5.04 -2.91
N VAL A 219 -22.86 6.32 -2.65
CA VAL A 219 -23.52 6.75 -1.40
C VAL A 219 -24.93 6.18 -1.33
N THR A 220 -25.68 6.22 -2.44
CA THR A 220 -27.02 5.64 -2.51
C THR A 220 -27.00 4.14 -2.20
N ALA A 221 -26.08 3.39 -2.81
CA ALA A 221 -25.93 1.95 -2.54
C ALA A 221 -25.57 1.64 -1.07
N MET A 222 -24.70 2.45 -0.45
CA MET A 222 -24.36 2.31 0.98
C MET A 222 -25.59 2.53 1.87
N LEU A 223 -26.38 3.55 1.59
CA LEU A 223 -27.60 3.86 2.34
C LEU A 223 -28.65 2.76 2.18
N GLU A 224 -28.90 2.29 0.94
CA GLU A 224 -29.81 1.17 0.66
C GLU A 224 -29.37 -0.10 1.39
N TRP A 225 -28.07 -0.39 1.41
CA TRP A 225 -27.54 -1.51 2.15
C TRP A 225 -27.81 -1.36 3.65
N LEU A 226 -27.50 -0.21 4.25
CA LEU A 226 -27.75 0.07 5.67
C LEU A 226 -29.23 -0.09 6.05
N GLU A 227 -30.15 0.38 5.22
CA GLU A 227 -31.59 0.22 5.42
C GLU A 227 -32.01 -1.26 5.44
N SER A 228 -31.43 -2.06 4.55
CA SER A 228 -31.70 -3.50 4.47
C SER A 228 -31.22 -4.28 5.70
N GLN A 229 -30.21 -3.77 6.41
CA GLN A 229 -29.72 -4.39 7.64
C GLN A 229 -30.62 -4.13 8.85
N HIS A 230 -31.50 -3.12 8.78
CA HIS A 230 -32.32 -2.65 9.90
C HIS A 230 -31.51 -2.25 11.15
N ILE A 231 -30.27 -1.81 10.96
CA ILE A 231 -29.37 -1.35 12.01
C ILE A 231 -29.42 0.19 12.06
N TRP A 232 -29.60 0.77 13.26
CA TRP A 232 -29.75 2.22 13.50
C TRP A 232 -30.78 2.93 12.59
N PRO A 233 -32.04 2.48 12.56
CA PRO A 233 -33.04 2.96 11.60
C PRO A 233 -33.26 4.48 11.64
N GLU A 234 -33.23 5.09 12.83
CA GLU A 234 -33.35 6.55 12.98
C GLU A 234 -32.17 7.28 12.35
N LYS A 235 -30.95 6.75 12.52
CA LYS A 235 -29.73 7.35 11.99
C LYS A 235 -29.68 7.25 10.48
N VAL A 236 -30.02 6.10 9.92
CA VAL A 236 -30.04 5.87 8.47
C VAL A 236 -31.08 6.76 7.79
N ALA A 237 -32.26 6.94 8.41
CA ALA A 237 -33.28 7.86 7.91
C ALA A 237 -32.82 9.33 7.92
N GLU A 238 -32.09 9.76 8.94
CA GLU A 238 -31.45 11.08 8.99
C GLU A 238 -30.44 11.25 7.85
N LEU A 239 -29.54 10.28 7.66
CA LEU A 239 -28.54 10.32 6.59
C LEU A 239 -29.17 10.36 5.19
N ARG A 240 -30.23 9.57 4.96
CA ARG A 240 -30.96 9.59 3.69
C ARG A 240 -31.56 10.96 3.42
N LYS A 241 -32.23 11.54 4.42
CA LYS A 241 -32.82 12.86 4.27
C LYS A 241 -31.76 13.90 3.89
N GLU A 242 -30.63 13.94 4.59
CA GLU A 242 -29.55 14.89 4.30
C GLU A 242 -28.83 14.62 2.96
N TRP A 243 -28.85 13.37 2.49
CA TRP A 243 -28.35 13.02 1.16
C TRP A 243 -29.30 13.47 0.04
N GLU A 244 -30.61 13.45 0.27
CA GLU A 244 -31.64 13.82 -0.71
C GLU A 244 -31.94 15.33 -0.73
N ASP A 245 -31.81 16.04 0.40
CA ASP A 245 -32.05 17.49 0.56
C ASP A 245 -30.89 18.35 0.01
#